data_AF-A0A3D8GRK6-F1
#
_entry.id   AF-A0A3D8GRK6-F1
#
_cell.length_a   1.000
_cell.length_b   1.000
_cell.length_c   1.000
_cell.angle_alpha   90.00
_cell.angle_beta   90.00
_cell.angle_gamma   90.00
#
_symmetry.space_group_name_H-M   'P 1'
#
loop_
_entity.id
_entity.type
_entity.pdbx_description
1 polymer ?
#
loop_
_entity_poly.entity_id
_entity_poly.type
_entity_poly.pdbx_seq_one_letter_code
_entity_poly.pdbx_strand_id
1 'polypeptide(L)' 'MTLNVKKLDITDRVIGKLKNGEIELYLENEPIGRIMLTGQADFELDNRFDVDQQRIFQNVTVTENPGAKYTDCDDGGWC' A
#
# COMPACT_ATOMS: atom_id res chain seq x y z
N MET A 1 6.65 -22.13 -0.46
CA MET A 1 6.11 -20.89 -1.05
C MET A 1 6.96 -19.74 -0.55
N THR A 2 7.82 -19.17 -1.40
CA THR A 2 8.59 -17.97 -1.04
C THR A 2 7.76 -16.74 -1.41
N LEU A 3 7.15 -16.12 -0.40
CA LEU A 3 6.47 -14.83 -0.55
C LEU A 3 7.53 -13.79 -0.88
N ASN A 4 7.61 -13.39 -2.14
CA ASN A 4 8.53 -12.35 -2.58
C ASN A 4 7.85 -11.00 -2.35
N VAL A 5 8.20 -10.34 -1.25
CA VAL A 5 7.72 -8.98 -0.95
C VAL A 5 8.45 -8.03 -1.87
N LYS A 6 7.73 -7.45 -2.83
CA LYS A 6 8.27 -6.48 -3.77
C LYS A 6 7.91 -5.08 -3.30
N LYS A 7 8.91 -4.20 -3.19
CA LYS A 7 8.69 -2.76 -2.98
C LYS A 7 8.42 -2.11 -4.33
N LEU A 8 7.20 -1.62 -4.52
CA LEU A 8 6.81 -0.88 -5.70
C LEU A 8 6.84 0.61 -5.39
N ASP A 9 7.64 1.39 -6.11
CA ASP A 9 7.57 2.85 -6.03
C ASP A 9 6.26 3.32 -6.67
N ILE A 10 5.39 3.93 -5.87
CA ILE A 10 4.10 4.44 -6.31
C ILE A 10 4.05 5.96 -6.21
N THR A 11 5.17 6.64 -5.97
CA THR A 11 5.22 8.09 -5.71
C THR A 11 4.48 8.88 -6.78
N ASP A 12 4.69 8.57 -8.06
CA ASP A 12 4.03 9.24 -9.20
C ASP A 12 2.54 8.90 -9.35
N ARG A 13 2.05 7.84 -8.70
CA ARG A 13 0.65 7.38 -8.75
C ARG A 13 -0.18 7.91 -7.59
N VAL A 14 0.45 8.46 -6.55
CA VAL A 14 -0.24 9.00 -5.38
C VAL A 14 -0.78 10.39 -5.68
N ILE A 15 -2.07 10.57 -5.39
CA ILE A 15 -2.78 11.84 -5.50
C ILE A 15 -2.94 12.41 -4.09
N GLY A 16 -2.28 13.52 -3.80
CA GLY A 16 -2.49 14.29 -2.58
C GLY A 16 -3.65 15.27 -2.73
N LYS A 17 -4.64 15.20 -1.83
CA LYS A 17 -5.71 16.18 -1.72
C LYS A 17 -5.52 16.98 -0.43
N LEU A 18 -5.28 18.28 -0.57
CA LEU A 18 -5.22 19.18 0.58
C LEU A 18 -6.64 19.45 1.09
N LYS A 19 -6.88 19.14 2.36
CA LYS A 19 -8.18 19.32 3.01
C LYS A 19 -7.96 19.70 4.47
N ASN A 20 -8.60 20.76 4.96
CA ASN A 20 -8.57 21.16 6.38
C ASN A 20 -7.17 21.30 7.02
N GLY A 21 -6.12 21.59 6.25
CA GLY A 21 -4.75 21.71 6.77
C GLY A 21 -3.98 20.38 6.86
N GLU A 22 -4.54 19.30 6.31
CA GLU A 22 -3.87 18.02 6.09
C GLU A 22 -3.86 17.68 4.59
N ILE A 23 -2.95 16.81 4.18
CA ILE A 23 -2.89 16.28 2.81
C ILE A 23 -3.34 14.83 2.87
N GLU A 24 -4.56 14.53 2.46
CA GLU A 24 -5.05 13.16 2.31
C GLU A 24 -4.40 12.55 1.06
N LEU A 25 -3.75 11.40 1.21
CA LEU A 25 -3.07 10.69 0.13
C LEU A 25 -3.97 9.57 -0.40
N TYR A 26 -4.14 9.53 -1.72
CA TYR A 26 -4.97 8.54 -2.40
C TYR A 26 -4.17 7.82 -3.49
N LEU A 27 -4.35 6.51 -3.62
CA LEU A 27 -3.84 5.70 -4.73
C LEU A 27 -5.03 5.06 -5.42
N GLU A 28 -5.23 5.33 -6.72
CA GLU A 28 -6.35 4.76 -7.50
C GLU A 28 -7.72 4.90 -6.81
N ASN A 29 -7.93 6.03 -6.15
CA ASN A 29 -9.15 6.38 -5.40
C ASN A 29 -9.29 5.70 -4.02
N GLU A 30 -8.34 4.87 -3.60
CA GLU A 30 -8.25 4.31 -2.24
C GLU A 30 -7.40 5.24 -1.34
N PRO A 31 -7.87 5.62 -0.13
CA PRO A 31 -7.06 6.40 0.80
C PRO A 31 -5.92 5.53 1.35
N ILE A 32 -4.69 5.96 1.12
CA ILE A 32 -3.48 5.25 1.60
C ILE A 32 -2.88 5.86 2.86
N GLY A 33 -3.37 7.05 3.23
CA GLY A 33 -2.96 7.75 4.43
C GLY A 33 -3.14 9.26 4.30
N ARG A 34 -2.41 10.01 5.13
CA ARG A 34 -2.44 11.48 5.15
C ARG A 34 -1.13 12.05 5.67
N ILE A 35 -0.89 13.32 5.36
CA ILE A 35 0.24 14.11 5.86
C ILE A 35 -0.34 15.24 6.71
N MET A 36 0.05 15.30 7.97
CA MET A 36 -0.30 16.42 8.84
C MET A 36 0.69 17.56 8.61
N LEU A 37 0.18 18.77 8.37
CA LEU A 37 1.01 19.97 8.17
C LEU A 37 1.15 20.76 9.49
N THR A 38 1.47 20.07 10.60
CA THR A 38 1.56 20.64 11.95
C THR A 38 2.96 21.19 12.28
N GLY A 39 3.67 21.72 11.29
CA GLY A 39 5.02 22.30 11.43
C GLY A 39 6.18 21.33 11.14
N GLN A 40 5.94 20.02 11.25
CA GLN A 40 6.76 18.97 10.66
C GLN A 40 5.88 18.14 9.72
N ALA A 41 6.47 17.60 8.66
CA ALA A 41 5.75 16.72 7.74
C ALA A 41 5.63 15.34 8.37
N ASP A 42 4.57 15.13 9.15
CA ASP A 42 4.23 13.84 9.73
C ASP A 42 3.42 13.01 8.73
N PHE A 43 3.95 11.86 8.33
CA PHE A 43 3.32 10.94 7.40
C PHE A 43 2.60 9.85 8.18
N GLU A 44 1.27 9.83 8.12
CA GLU A 44 0.44 8.74 8.62
C GLU A 44 -0.02 7.89 7.43
N LEU A 45 0.69 6.81 7.14
CA LEU A 45 0.34 5.86 6.09
C LEU A 45 -0.13 4.52 6.68
N ASP A 46 -0.91 3.78 5.90
CA ASP A 46 -1.27 2.39 6.18
C ASP A 46 -0.01 1.50 6.14
N ASN A 47 0.04 0.44 6.96
CA ASN A 47 1.15 -0.51 7.07
C ASN A 47 1.56 -1.17 5.75
N ARG A 48 0.69 -1.15 4.73
CA ARG A 48 0.99 -1.63 3.37
C ARG A 48 1.94 -0.68 2.61
N PHE A 49 2.17 0.52 3.12
CA PHE A 49 2.98 1.55 2.50
C PHE A 49 4.09 2.03 3.42
N ASP A 50 5.23 2.37 2.83
CA ASP A 50 6.39 2.92 3.51
C ASP A 50 6.78 4.25 2.88
N VAL A 51 7.24 5.20 3.70
CA VAL A 51 7.94 6.39 3.23
C VAL A 51 9.43 6.20 3.39
N ASP A 52 10.18 6.33 2.30
CA ASP A 52 11.64 6.40 2.34
C ASP A 52 12.11 7.58 1.49
N GLN A 53 12.94 8.45 2.06
CA GLN A 53 13.46 9.66 1.39
C GLN A 53 12.38 10.51 0.69
N GLN A 54 11.20 10.69 1.32
CA GLN A 54 10.05 11.40 0.75
C GLN A 54 9.39 10.72 -0.48
N ARG A 55 9.68 9.44 -0.72
CA ARG A 55 9.02 8.60 -1.71
C ARG A 55 8.13 7.58 -1.03
N ILE A 56 7.03 7.25 -1.69
CA ILE A 56 6.02 6.32 -1.18
C ILE A 56 6.17 4.99 -1.90
N PHE A 57 6.41 3.94 -1.12
CA PHE A 57 6.54 2.58 -1.61
C PHE A 57 5.37 1.74 -1.12
N GLN A 58 4.84 0.90 -1.99
CA GLN A 58 3.86 -0.11 -1.61
C GLN A 58 4.56 -1.46 -1.47
N ASN A 59 4.35 -2.13 -0.34
CA ASN A 59 4.77 -3.51 -0.14
C ASN A 59 3.72 -4.42 -0.77
N VAL A 60 3.97 -4.85 -2.01
CA VAL A 60 3.10 -5.80 -2.70
C VAL A 60 3.67 -7.21 -2.57
N THR A 61 2.84 -8.10 -2.04
CA THR A 61 3.15 -9.53 -2.07
C THR A 61 2.67 -10.08 -3.40
N VAL A 62 3.58 -10.17 -4.37
CA VAL A 62 3.25 -10.77 -5.66
C VAL A 62 3.39 -12.28 -5.51
N THR A 63 2.29 -13.01 -5.57
CA THR A 63 2.33 -14.45 -5.80
C THR A 63 2.76 -14.67 -7.25
N GLU A 64 3.85 -15.39 -7.49
CA GLU A 64 4.39 -15.66 -8.85
C GLU A 64 3.46 -16.52 -9.74
N ASN A 65 2.21 -16.76 -9.34
CA ASN A 65 1.23 -17.51 -10.12
C ASN A 65 -0.01 -16.64 -10.44
N PRO A 66 -0.21 -16.18 -11.69
CA PRO A 66 -1.46 -15.58 -12.16
C PRO A 66 -2.63 -16.58 -12.26
N GLY A 67 -2.51 -17.75 -11.63
CA GLY A 67 -3.42 -18.90 -11.75
C GLY A 67 -3.86 -19.48 -10.42
N ALA A 68 -3.89 -18.69 -9.34
CA ALA A 68 -4.59 -19.09 -8.12
C ALA A 68 -6.11 -19.05 -8.38
N LYS A 69 -6.60 -20.03 -9.14
CA LYS A 69 -8.00 -20.45 -9.02
C LYS A 69 -8.20 -20.84 -7.57
N TYR A 70 -9.19 -20.25 -6.92
CA TYR A 70 -9.75 -20.82 -5.70
C TYR A 70 -10.17 -22.24 -6.06
N THR A 71 -9.32 -23.21 -5.73
CA THR A 71 -9.69 -24.61 -5.80
C THR A 71 -10.74 -24.80 -4.72
N ASP A 72 -11.91 -25.22 -5.19
CA ASP A 72 -13.05 -25.56 -4.35
C ASP A 72 -12.58 -26.39 -3.15
N CYS A 73 -13.03 -25.96 -1.97
CA CYS A 73 -12.76 -26.62 -0.71
C CYS A 73 -13.40 -28.01 -0.71
N ASP A 74 -12.59 -29.05 -0.91
CA ASP A 74 -12.96 -30.42 -0.52
C ASP A 74 -11.67 -31.21 -0.26
N ASP A 75 -11.07 -30.96 0.92
CA ASP A 75 -10.73 -31.99 1.92
C ASP A 75 -9.84 -31.39 3.03
N GLY A 76 -10.44 -31.04 4.17
CA GLY A 76 -9.88 -31.34 5.48
C GLY A 76 -8.48 -30.87 5.90
N GLY A 77 -7.99 -29.69 5.53
CA GLY A 77 -6.75 -29.19 6.15
C GLY A 77 -6.40 -27.74 5.82
N TRP A 78 -6.16 -26.92 6.83
CA TRP A 78 -5.44 -25.66 6.65
C TRP A 78 -4.02 -25.96 6.17
N CYS A 79 -3.68 -25.44 5.00
CA CYS A 79 -2.31 -25.24 4.55
C CYS A 79 -2.22 -23.83 3.98
#